data_AF-A0A178A9P5-F1
#
_entry.id   AF-A0A178A9P5-F1
#
_cell.length_a   1.000
_cell.length_b   1.000
_cell.length_c   1.000
_cell.angle_alpha   90.00
_cell.angle_beta   90.00
_cell.angle_gamma   90.00
#
_symmetry.space_group_name_H-M   'P 1'
#
loop_
_entity.id
_entity.type
_entity.pdbx_description
1 polymer ?
#
loop_
_entity_poly.entity_id
_entity_poly.type
_entity_poly.pdbx_seq_one_letter_code
_entity_poly.pdbx_strand_id
1 'polypeptide(L)'
;MTNLTDRLKALSGLATKYLDASIGDQYLAGIWANTLAKGLAWRVVQVIESGIDEKGATVAALPWPSWSWAVLPVRSAIHVGYDSPASPHFRRIADGYQPPTSRDQVEAAIAQGEDVKQICVTGRLRTLWRHLSRYSDWSVASRIVGGNERFSFATIPGQDIHAIHDRTGRVLVYEDGKKEIVGQFDFRRDVIRLQSDQVHVLALELGASSMLLLEQCDVDVYRRVGVAWDVRQDYFASAQPRTLIIM
;
A
#
# COMPACT_ATOMS: atom_id res chain seq x y z
N MET A 1 15.75 10.48 -17.71
CA MET A 1 14.59 9.70 -18.19
C MET A 1 13.48 10.69 -18.49
N THR A 2 13.11 10.89 -19.75
CA THR A 2 12.14 11.91 -20.19
C THR A 2 10.79 11.33 -20.59
N ASN A 3 10.63 10.00 -20.58
CA ASN A 3 9.36 9.33 -20.86
C ASN A 3 8.97 8.40 -19.72
N LEU A 4 7.78 8.58 -19.13
CA LEU A 4 7.33 7.74 -18.03
C LEU A 4 7.13 6.30 -18.50
N THR A 5 6.67 6.04 -19.73
CA THR A 5 6.49 4.65 -20.22
C THR A 5 7.75 3.78 -20.11
N ASP A 6 8.94 4.38 -20.06
CA ASP A 6 10.22 3.68 -19.95
C ASP A 6 10.67 3.47 -18.50
N ARG A 7 9.86 3.84 -17.49
CA ARG A 7 10.27 3.73 -16.09
C ARG A 7 10.46 2.31 -15.63
N LEU A 8 9.47 1.45 -15.87
CA LEU A 8 9.58 0.03 -15.48
C LEU A 8 10.75 -0.64 -16.21
N LYS A 9 10.95 -0.31 -17.49
CA LYS A 9 12.12 -0.70 -18.29
C LYS A 9 13.47 -0.28 -17.71
N ALA A 10 13.55 0.94 -17.16
CA ALA A 10 14.79 1.37 -16.52
C ALA A 10 14.99 0.69 -15.15
N LEU A 11 13.90 0.44 -14.42
CA LEU A 11 13.96 -0.24 -13.12
C LEU A 11 14.34 -1.71 -13.26
N SER A 12 13.80 -2.41 -14.26
CA SER A 12 14.23 -3.78 -14.59
C SER A 12 15.69 -3.83 -15.04
N GLY A 13 16.15 -2.86 -15.83
CA GLY A 13 17.57 -2.73 -16.18
C GLY A 13 18.49 -2.46 -14.98
N LEU A 14 17.95 -1.95 -13.86
CA LEU A 14 18.67 -1.91 -12.58
C LEU A 14 18.55 -3.24 -11.83
N ALA A 15 17.39 -3.89 -11.88
CA ALA A 15 17.17 -5.20 -11.27
C ALA A 15 18.09 -6.28 -11.86
N THR A 16 18.44 -6.18 -13.15
CA THR A 16 19.43 -7.08 -13.78
C THR A 16 20.82 -6.95 -13.16
N LYS A 17 21.18 -5.83 -12.53
CA LYS A 17 22.46 -5.72 -11.81
C LYS A 17 22.50 -6.54 -10.52
N TYR A 18 21.33 -6.98 -10.04
CA TYR A 18 21.18 -7.80 -8.84
C TYR A 18 20.86 -9.28 -9.18
N LEU A 19 21.04 -9.69 -10.44
CA LEU A 19 20.78 -11.05 -10.95
C LEU A 19 21.27 -12.15 -10.02
N ASP A 20 22.52 -12.06 -9.56
CA ASP A 20 23.16 -13.11 -8.75
C ASP A 20 22.49 -13.29 -7.38
N ALA A 21 21.88 -12.23 -6.83
CA ALA A 21 21.14 -12.28 -5.57
C ALA A 21 19.67 -12.70 -5.75
N SER A 22 19.18 -12.76 -6.99
CA SER A 22 17.77 -12.97 -7.33
C SER A 22 17.51 -14.27 -8.08
N ILE A 23 18.50 -15.18 -8.14
CA ILE A 23 18.31 -16.51 -8.75
C ILE A 23 17.17 -17.24 -8.05
N GLY A 24 16.15 -17.61 -8.82
CA GLY A 24 14.94 -18.27 -8.34
C GLY A 24 13.84 -17.36 -7.79
N ASP A 25 14.01 -16.04 -7.84
CA ASP A 25 12.95 -15.07 -7.48
C ASP A 25 12.33 -14.43 -8.73
N GLN A 26 11.09 -13.97 -8.61
CA GLN A 26 10.38 -13.28 -9.68
C GLN A 26 10.38 -11.78 -9.43
N TYR A 27 10.82 -11.02 -10.43
CA TYR A 27 10.63 -9.58 -10.45
C TYR A 27 9.19 -9.22 -10.85
N LEU A 28 8.55 -8.35 -10.09
CA LEU A 28 7.15 -7.93 -10.24
C LEU A 28 7.11 -6.39 -10.19
N ALA A 29 7.20 -5.75 -11.35
CA ALA A 29 7.06 -4.31 -11.55
C ALA A 29 7.75 -3.46 -10.46
N GLY A 30 9.00 -3.77 -10.09
CA GLY A 30 9.75 -3.02 -9.07
C GLY A 30 9.84 -3.68 -7.69
N ILE A 31 9.25 -4.87 -7.50
CA ILE A 31 9.26 -5.63 -6.25
C ILE A 31 9.64 -7.09 -6.54
N TRP A 32 10.40 -7.72 -5.66
CA TRP A 32 10.69 -9.16 -5.76
C TRP A 32 9.60 -9.99 -5.07
N ALA A 33 9.19 -11.10 -5.69
CA ALA A 33 8.08 -11.91 -5.21
C ALA A 33 8.30 -12.48 -3.80
N ASN A 34 9.52 -12.93 -3.47
CA ASN A 34 9.81 -13.46 -2.13
C ASN A 34 9.77 -12.38 -1.04
N THR A 35 9.88 -11.11 -1.42
CA THR A 35 9.78 -9.97 -0.49
C THR A 35 8.50 -9.17 -0.69
N LEU A 36 7.50 -9.72 -1.41
CA LEU A 36 6.32 -8.98 -1.84
C LEU A 36 5.61 -8.24 -0.70
N ALA A 37 5.37 -8.89 0.44
CA ALA A 37 4.71 -8.25 1.59
C ALA A 37 5.46 -7.00 2.07
N LYS A 38 6.79 -7.10 2.22
CA LYS A 38 7.67 -5.99 2.63
C LYS A 38 7.77 -4.94 1.53
N GLY A 39 7.84 -5.38 0.27
CA GLY A 39 7.84 -4.54 -0.91
C GLY A 39 6.55 -3.75 -1.07
N LEU A 40 5.40 -4.29 -0.65
CA LEU A 40 4.12 -3.58 -0.63
C LEU A 40 3.96 -2.63 0.57
N ALA A 41 4.83 -2.69 1.56
CA ALA A 41 4.72 -1.86 2.76
C ALA A 41 5.38 -0.47 2.61
N TRP A 42 5.77 -0.05 1.40
CA TRP A 42 6.29 1.30 1.16
C TRP A 42 5.22 2.35 1.51
N ARG A 43 5.64 3.55 1.92
CA ARG A 43 4.75 4.71 2.12
C ARG A 43 5.39 5.98 1.60
N VAL A 44 4.56 6.91 1.13
CA VAL A 44 5.01 8.28 0.86
C VAL A 44 5.26 9.03 2.16
N VAL A 45 6.24 9.95 2.17
CA VAL A 45 6.49 10.85 3.31
C VAL A 45 5.39 11.91 3.43
N GLN A 46 4.92 12.38 2.28
CA GLN A 46 3.80 13.32 2.15
C GLN A 46 2.89 12.82 1.03
N VAL A 47 1.59 13.07 1.17
CA VAL A 47 0.62 12.74 0.14
C VAL A 47 0.99 13.41 -1.19
N ILE A 48 0.86 12.65 -2.28
CA ILE A 48 1.16 13.17 -3.61
C ILE A 48 -0.01 14.03 -4.10
N GLU A 49 0.23 15.34 -4.23
CA GLU A 49 -0.75 16.35 -4.66
C GLU A 49 -1.20 16.16 -6.11
N SER A 50 -0.23 16.10 -7.02
CA SER A 50 -0.50 15.85 -8.43
C SER A 50 -0.33 14.37 -8.71
N GLY A 51 -1.45 13.67 -8.85
CA GLY A 51 -1.48 12.48 -9.69
C GLY A 51 -1.37 12.88 -11.15
N ILE A 52 -0.45 13.79 -11.52
CA ILE A 52 -0.18 14.31 -12.84
C ILE A 52 1.35 14.31 -13.02
N ASP A 53 1.82 13.80 -14.16
CA ASP A 53 3.24 13.80 -14.49
C ASP A 53 3.75 15.20 -14.88
N GLU A 54 5.07 15.33 -15.10
CA GLU A 54 5.72 16.57 -15.57
C GLU A 54 5.21 17.05 -16.94
N LYS A 55 4.44 16.21 -17.65
CA LYS A 55 3.87 16.48 -18.98
C LYS A 55 2.35 16.72 -18.96
N GLY A 56 1.71 16.74 -17.78
CA GLY A 56 0.28 16.98 -17.65
C GLY A 56 -0.64 15.74 -17.74
N ALA A 57 -0.12 14.53 -17.89
CA ALA A 57 -0.92 13.30 -17.91
C ALA A 57 -1.21 12.80 -16.49
N THR A 58 -2.44 12.39 -16.22
CA THR A 58 -2.80 11.89 -14.88
C THR A 58 -2.14 10.54 -14.60
N VAL A 59 -1.46 10.39 -13.46
CA VAL A 59 -0.87 9.16 -12.91
C VAL A 59 -1.91 8.03 -12.80
N ALA A 60 -3.20 8.35 -12.64
CA ALA A 60 -4.29 7.35 -12.74
C ALA A 60 -4.47 6.75 -14.15
N ALA A 61 -4.15 7.51 -15.19
CA ALA A 61 -4.24 7.06 -16.58
C ALA A 61 -2.98 6.32 -17.05
N LEU A 62 -1.92 6.30 -16.23
CA LEU A 62 -0.73 5.53 -16.54
C LEU A 62 -1.04 4.03 -16.39
N PRO A 63 -0.56 3.18 -17.32
CA PRO A 63 -0.82 1.73 -17.32
C PRO A 63 0.06 1.01 -16.29
N TRP A 64 0.14 1.55 -15.09
CA TRP A 64 1.06 1.15 -14.04
C TRP A 64 0.32 0.52 -12.88
N PRO A 65 0.88 -0.56 -12.32
CA PRO A 65 0.23 -1.18 -11.19
C PRO A 65 0.23 -0.24 -9.98
N SER A 66 -0.92 -0.05 -9.35
CA SER A 66 -1.05 0.90 -8.23
C SER A 66 -0.23 0.47 -7.02
N TRP A 67 0.04 -0.83 -6.90
CA TRP A 67 0.84 -1.43 -5.84
C TRP A 67 2.35 -1.28 -6.02
N SER A 68 2.81 -0.91 -7.23
CA SER A 68 4.21 -0.60 -7.46
C SER A 68 4.52 0.84 -7.06
N TRP A 69 5.61 1.03 -6.32
CA TRP A 69 6.12 2.37 -6.02
C TRP A 69 6.54 3.14 -7.29
N ALA A 70 6.72 2.44 -8.42
CA ALA A 70 7.02 3.07 -9.71
C ALA A 70 5.89 4.00 -10.20
N VAL A 71 4.69 3.89 -9.63
CA VAL A 71 3.56 4.79 -9.91
C VAL A 71 3.81 6.23 -9.46
N LEU A 72 4.68 6.44 -8.47
CA LEU A 72 4.90 7.75 -7.85
C LEU A 72 5.72 8.69 -8.76
N PRO A 73 5.48 10.02 -8.74
CA PRO A 73 6.33 10.97 -9.46
C PRO A 73 7.83 10.83 -9.12
N VAL A 74 8.71 11.25 -10.05
CA VAL A 74 10.16 11.25 -9.77
C VAL A 74 10.43 12.15 -8.56
N ARG A 75 11.41 11.80 -7.72
CA ARG A 75 11.76 12.49 -6.46
C ARG A 75 10.70 12.42 -5.35
N SER A 76 9.67 11.58 -5.50
CA SER A 76 8.79 11.26 -4.37
C SER A 76 9.60 10.62 -3.25
N ALA A 77 9.58 11.24 -2.08
CA ALA A 77 10.20 10.66 -0.89
C ALA A 77 9.32 9.53 -0.36
N ILE A 78 9.90 8.34 -0.22
CA ILE A 78 9.24 7.17 0.34
C ILE A 78 10.02 6.59 1.51
N HIS A 79 9.30 6.00 2.45
CA HIS A 79 9.88 5.06 3.40
C HIS A 79 9.63 3.65 2.90
N VAL A 80 10.70 2.85 2.92
CA VAL A 80 10.70 1.41 2.67
C VAL A 80 11.26 0.71 3.91
N GLY A 81 11.06 -0.60 4.00
CA GLY A 81 11.77 -1.39 5.01
C GLY A 81 11.13 -1.40 6.40
N TYR A 82 9.80 -1.43 6.48
CA TYR A 82 9.15 -1.77 7.75
C TYR A 82 9.55 -3.20 8.13
N ASP A 83 10.30 -3.34 9.23
CA ASP A 83 10.70 -4.64 9.78
C ASP A 83 9.54 -5.22 10.58
N SER A 84 8.51 -5.62 9.84
CA SER A 84 7.43 -6.47 10.33
C SER A 84 7.64 -7.87 9.76
N PRO A 85 7.59 -8.93 10.58
CA PRO A 85 7.45 -10.29 10.08
C PRO A 85 6.26 -10.38 9.13
N ALA A 86 6.43 -11.11 8.02
CA ALA A 86 5.35 -11.36 7.08
C ALA A 86 4.21 -12.13 7.75
N SER A 87 2.97 -11.81 7.39
CA SER A 87 1.81 -12.54 7.91
C SER A 87 1.77 -13.94 7.29
N PRO A 88 1.51 -15.00 8.07
CA PRO A 88 1.29 -16.33 7.51
C PRO A 88 0.02 -16.41 6.64
N HIS A 89 -0.86 -15.41 6.76
CA HIS A 89 -2.08 -15.34 5.96
C HIS A 89 -1.88 -14.61 4.63
N PHE A 90 -0.81 -13.83 4.47
CA PHE A 90 -0.51 -13.14 3.23
C PHE A 90 0.33 -14.02 2.32
N ARG A 91 -0.22 -14.39 1.16
CA ARG A 91 0.48 -15.23 0.19
C ARG A 91 0.15 -14.81 -1.23
N ARG A 92 1.17 -14.69 -2.08
CA ARG A 92 0.97 -14.56 -3.52
C ARG A 92 0.52 -15.89 -4.13
N ILE A 93 -0.51 -15.86 -4.95
CA ILE A 93 -0.88 -16.97 -5.82
C ILE A 93 -0.17 -16.76 -7.15
N ALA A 94 0.80 -17.61 -7.45
CA ALA A 94 1.55 -17.59 -8.70
C ALA A 94 1.16 -18.82 -9.53
N ASP A 95 0.21 -18.65 -10.45
CA ASP A 95 -0.16 -19.74 -11.36
C ASP A 95 0.93 -19.91 -12.42
N GLY A 96 1.53 -21.10 -12.46
CA GLY A 96 2.46 -21.50 -13.53
C GLY A 96 3.82 -20.82 -13.54
N TYR A 97 4.21 -20.07 -12.48
CA TYR A 97 5.56 -19.50 -12.41
C TYR A 97 6.60 -20.61 -12.22
N GLN A 98 7.57 -20.67 -13.13
CA GLN A 98 8.77 -21.48 -12.97
C GLN A 98 9.95 -20.58 -12.62
N PRO A 99 10.63 -20.83 -11.48
CA PRO A 99 11.79 -20.04 -11.10
C PRO A 99 12.89 -20.18 -12.15
N PRO A 100 13.55 -19.08 -12.56
CA PRO A 100 14.63 -19.13 -13.52
C PRO A 100 15.83 -19.88 -12.92
N THR A 101 16.41 -20.76 -13.72
CA THR A 101 17.52 -21.65 -13.33
C THR A 101 18.85 -21.27 -13.98
N SER A 102 18.83 -20.40 -14.98
CA SER A 102 20.01 -19.86 -15.65
C SER A 102 19.95 -18.34 -15.74
N ARG A 103 21.10 -17.69 -15.91
CA ARG A 103 21.21 -16.23 -16.02
C ARG A 103 20.31 -15.64 -17.12
N ASP A 104 20.32 -16.24 -18.31
CA ASP A 104 19.50 -15.80 -19.45
C ASP A 104 17.99 -15.87 -19.11
N GLN A 105 17.58 -16.89 -18.35
CA GLN A 105 16.20 -17.00 -17.88
C GLN A 105 15.85 -15.93 -16.84
N VAL A 106 16.79 -15.54 -15.97
CA VAL A 106 16.53 -14.49 -14.99
C VAL A 106 16.40 -13.13 -15.69
N GLU A 107 17.24 -12.82 -16.69
CA GLU A 107 17.11 -11.59 -17.49
C GLU A 107 15.75 -11.52 -18.21
N ALA A 108 15.33 -12.63 -18.84
CA ALA A 108 14.02 -12.73 -19.47
C ALA A 108 12.86 -12.59 -18.45
N ALA A 109 12.98 -13.21 -17.26
CA ALA A 109 11.99 -13.10 -16.20
C ALA A 109 11.89 -11.68 -15.63
N ILE A 110 13.01 -10.96 -15.53
CA ILE A 110 13.05 -9.55 -15.13
C ILE A 110 12.33 -8.69 -16.17
N ALA A 111 12.61 -8.90 -17.46
CA ALA A 111 11.94 -8.19 -18.55
C ALA A 111 10.41 -8.43 -18.52
N GLN A 112 9.97 -9.68 -18.35
CA GLN A 112 8.56 -10.02 -18.21
C GLN A 112 7.92 -9.38 -16.97
N GLY A 113 8.69 -9.24 -15.88
CA GLY A 113 8.26 -8.62 -14.65
C GLY A 113 7.80 -7.17 -14.81
N GLU A 114 8.30 -6.45 -15.81
CA GLU A 114 7.89 -5.07 -16.13
C GLU A 114 6.44 -4.96 -16.58
N ASP A 115 5.94 -6.02 -17.22
CA ASP A 115 4.61 -6.06 -17.80
C ASP A 115 3.55 -6.55 -16.81
N VAL A 116 3.95 -6.97 -15.61
CA VAL A 116 3.03 -7.38 -14.55
C VAL A 116 2.19 -6.19 -14.09
N LYS A 117 0.90 -6.20 -14.43
CA LYS A 117 -0.06 -5.16 -14.02
C LYS A 117 -0.89 -5.55 -12.81
N GLN A 118 -0.94 -6.83 -12.49
CA GLN A 118 -1.80 -7.36 -11.45
C GLN A 118 -1.10 -8.46 -10.69
N ILE A 119 -1.41 -8.57 -9.40
CA ILE A 119 -0.98 -9.67 -8.54
C ILE A 119 -2.20 -10.32 -7.88
N CYS A 120 -2.24 -11.64 -7.92
CA CYS A 120 -3.23 -12.41 -7.17
C CYS A 120 -2.64 -12.77 -5.81
N VAL A 121 -3.35 -12.45 -4.73
CA VAL A 121 -2.92 -12.70 -3.36
C VAL A 121 -4.07 -13.28 -2.54
N THR A 122 -3.73 -14.08 -1.55
CA THR A 122 -4.61 -14.44 -0.44
C THR A 122 -4.19 -13.65 0.78
N GLY A 123 -5.14 -13.13 1.55
CA GLY A 123 -4.88 -12.43 2.81
C GLY A 123 -6.14 -12.13 3.60
N ARG A 124 -5.99 -11.80 4.89
CA ARG A 124 -7.12 -11.35 5.72
C ARG A 124 -7.51 -9.94 5.32
N LEU A 125 -8.78 -9.76 4.96
CA LEU A 125 -9.32 -8.49 4.47
C LEU A 125 -10.47 -8.05 5.39
N ARG A 126 -10.52 -6.77 5.75
CA ARG A 126 -11.65 -6.16 6.46
C ARG A 126 -11.80 -4.68 6.12
N THR A 127 -12.92 -4.07 6.48
CA THR A 127 -13.05 -2.60 6.38
C THR A 127 -12.08 -1.91 7.33
N LEU A 128 -11.50 -0.79 6.89
CA LEU A 128 -10.49 -0.04 7.65
C LEU A 128 -11.06 0.53 8.95
N TRP A 129 -12.31 0.99 8.94
CA TRP A 129 -13.08 1.28 10.14
C TRP A 129 -14.48 0.68 10.02
N ARG A 130 -15.18 0.62 11.15
CA ARG A 130 -16.56 0.13 11.21
C ARG A 130 -17.51 1.22 10.69
N HIS A 131 -18.65 0.82 10.15
CA HIS A 131 -19.67 1.75 9.65
C HIS A 131 -20.23 2.71 10.73
N LEU A 132 -20.14 2.33 12.02
CA LEU A 132 -20.51 3.17 13.15
C LEU A 132 -19.39 4.10 13.63
N SER A 133 -18.23 4.07 12.98
CA SER A 133 -17.13 4.97 13.33
C SER A 133 -17.52 6.40 13.01
N ARG A 134 -17.29 7.30 13.97
CA ARG A 134 -17.58 8.71 13.85
C ARG A 134 -16.38 9.44 13.27
N TYR A 135 -16.62 10.26 12.25
CA TYR A 135 -15.61 11.18 11.76
C TYR A 135 -15.27 12.22 12.84
N SER A 136 -13.97 12.43 13.07
CA SER A 136 -13.43 13.49 13.91
C SER A 136 -12.42 14.30 13.12
N ASP A 137 -12.40 15.60 13.34
CA ASP A 137 -11.34 16.45 12.79
C ASP A 137 -9.98 16.03 13.36
N TRP A 138 -8.94 16.04 12.52
CA TRP A 138 -7.61 15.61 12.94
C TRP A 138 -7.07 16.42 14.13
N SER A 139 -7.33 17.74 14.16
CA SER A 139 -6.88 18.63 15.24
C SER A 139 -7.54 18.34 16.58
N VAL A 140 -8.71 17.69 16.58
CA VAL A 140 -9.40 17.25 17.79
C VAL A 140 -8.76 15.96 18.31
N ALA A 141 -8.45 15.03 17.41
CA ALA A 141 -7.93 13.71 17.76
C ALA A 141 -6.42 13.70 18.04
N SER A 142 -5.65 14.61 17.44
CA SER A 142 -4.18 14.64 17.51
C SER A 142 -3.65 15.95 18.10
N ARG A 143 -2.62 15.84 18.96
CA ARG A 143 -1.89 16.97 19.54
C ARG A 143 -0.40 16.66 19.58
N ILE A 144 0.42 17.68 19.34
CA ILE A 144 1.87 17.57 19.54
C ILE A 144 2.20 17.91 21.00
N VAL A 145 2.81 16.95 21.72
CA VAL A 145 3.22 17.10 23.13
C VAL A 145 4.69 16.71 23.24
N GLY A 146 5.56 17.68 23.54
CA GLY A 146 6.99 17.45 23.67
C GLY A 146 7.64 16.94 22.37
N GLY A 147 7.21 17.46 21.21
CA GLY A 147 7.70 17.06 19.89
C GLY A 147 7.15 15.74 19.36
N ASN A 148 6.40 15.00 20.17
CA ASN A 148 5.76 13.75 19.77
C ASN A 148 4.27 13.97 19.54
N GLU A 149 3.74 13.38 18.48
CA GLU A 149 2.31 13.35 18.26
C GLU A 149 1.65 12.37 19.24
N ARG A 150 0.57 12.82 19.88
CA ARG A 150 -0.25 12.01 20.79
C ARG A 150 -1.70 12.12 20.36
N PHE A 151 -2.40 10.99 20.47
CA PHE A 151 -3.82 10.93 20.18
C PHE A 151 -4.64 10.95 21.47
N SER A 152 -5.78 11.64 21.45
CA SER A 152 -6.70 11.70 22.57
C SER A 152 -8.13 11.58 22.09
N PHE A 153 -8.87 10.69 22.76
CA PHE A 153 -10.26 10.36 22.43
C PHE A 153 -11.21 10.68 23.59
N ALA A 154 -10.71 11.38 24.62
CA ALA A 154 -11.45 11.65 25.86
C ALA A 154 -12.73 12.49 25.65
N THR A 155 -12.80 13.24 24.55
CA THR A 155 -13.98 14.04 24.19
C THR A 155 -15.12 13.22 23.59
N ILE A 156 -14.88 11.95 23.23
CA ILE A 156 -15.87 11.06 22.62
C ILE A 156 -15.69 9.63 23.19
N PRO A 157 -15.93 9.41 24.49
CA PRO A 157 -15.74 8.11 25.11
C PRO A 157 -16.72 7.07 24.54
N GLY A 158 -16.30 5.82 24.41
CA GLY A 158 -17.19 4.73 24.00
C GLY A 158 -17.49 4.66 22.50
N GLN A 159 -16.82 5.46 21.67
CA GLN A 159 -17.10 5.56 20.24
C GLN A 159 -15.86 5.20 19.41
N ASP A 160 -16.07 4.41 18.35
CA ASP A 160 -15.07 4.24 17.29
C ASP A 160 -14.90 5.56 16.53
N ILE A 161 -13.67 5.98 16.29
CA ILE A 161 -13.35 7.27 15.68
C ILE A 161 -12.43 7.06 14.49
N HIS A 162 -12.67 7.82 13.43
CA HIS A 162 -11.69 7.97 12.36
C HIS A 162 -11.44 9.46 12.07
N ALA A 163 -10.21 9.78 11.69
CA ALA A 163 -9.82 11.12 11.28
C ALA A 163 -8.91 11.03 10.06
N ILE A 164 -8.99 12.03 9.19
CA ILE A 164 -8.20 12.11 7.97
C ILE A 164 -7.53 13.47 7.93
N HIS A 165 -6.21 13.50 7.93
CA HIS A 165 -5.44 14.72 7.81
C HIS A 165 -5.33 15.11 6.34
N ASP A 166 -6.12 16.11 5.95
CA ASP A 166 -6.22 16.64 4.61
C ASP A 166 -4.85 16.82 3.92
N ARG A 167 -3.99 17.69 4.45
CA ARG A 167 -2.71 18.04 3.80
C ARG A 167 -1.64 16.95 3.77
N THR A 168 -1.69 16.00 4.69
CA THR A 168 -0.62 14.98 4.79
C THR A 168 -1.08 13.64 4.23
N GLY A 169 -2.38 13.44 4.04
CA GLY A 169 -2.98 12.15 3.67
C GLY A 169 -2.89 11.10 4.77
N ARG A 170 -2.60 11.48 6.01
CA ARG A 170 -2.60 10.56 7.13
C ARG A 170 -4.02 10.21 7.54
N VAL A 171 -4.21 8.97 7.95
CA VAL A 171 -5.48 8.47 8.47
C VAL A 171 -5.26 7.90 9.86
N LEU A 172 -6.22 8.17 10.74
CA LEU A 172 -6.25 7.67 12.11
C LEU A 172 -7.52 6.85 12.24
N VAL A 173 -7.39 5.65 12.79
CA VAL A 173 -8.51 4.80 13.17
C VAL A 173 -8.34 4.40 14.62
N TYR A 174 -9.38 4.64 15.40
CA TYR A 174 -9.49 4.24 16.79
C TYR A 174 -10.76 3.41 16.95
N GLU A 175 -10.61 2.19 17.46
CA GLU A 175 -11.74 1.39 17.94
C GLU A 175 -11.76 1.51 19.46
N ASP A 176 -12.93 1.68 20.07
CA ASP A 176 -13.01 2.00 21.49
C ASP A 176 -12.28 0.97 22.37
N GLY A 177 -11.48 1.48 23.31
CA GLY A 177 -10.66 0.68 24.22
C GLY A 177 -9.46 -0.01 23.57
N LYS A 178 -9.13 0.32 22.31
CA LYS A 178 -8.01 -0.28 21.59
C LYS A 178 -6.93 0.74 21.23
N LYS A 179 -5.72 0.24 20.95
CA LYS A 179 -4.66 1.08 20.36
C LYS A 179 -5.12 1.61 19.00
N GLU A 180 -4.83 2.88 18.76
CA GLU A 180 -5.03 3.56 17.50
C GLU A 180 -4.13 3.00 16.39
N ILE A 181 -4.60 3.17 15.17
CA ILE A 181 -3.90 2.77 13.95
C ILE A 181 -3.71 4.02 13.11
N VAL A 182 -2.49 4.21 12.62
CA VAL A 182 -2.14 5.32 11.72
C VAL A 182 -1.75 4.75 10.37
N GLY A 183 -2.33 5.32 9.32
CA GLY A 183 -1.97 5.04 7.93
C GLY A 183 -1.61 6.29 7.16
N GLN A 184 -1.21 6.06 5.91
CA GLN A 184 -0.82 7.05 4.93
C GLN A 184 -1.44 6.70 3.59
N PHE A 185 -2.21 7.62 3.02
CA PHE A 185 -2.65 7.54 1.63
C PHE A 185 -1.54 7.99 0.68
N ASP A 186 -1.48 7.35 -0.49
CA ASP A 186 -0.47 7.64 -1.49
C ASP A 186 -0.77 8.97 -2.22
N PHE A 187 -2.04 9.22 -2.56
CA PHE A 187 -2.46 10.37 -3.38
C PHE A 187 -3.56 11.23 -2.74
N ARG A 188 -3.51 12.54 -3.01
CA ARG A 188 -4.45 13.55 -2.47
C ARG A 188 -5.88 13.32 -2.94
N ARG A 189 -6.04 12.88 -4.19
CA ARG A 189 -7.35 12.52 -4.74
C ARG A 189 -8.05 11.45 -3.91
N ASP A 190 -7.31 10.50 -3.34
CA ASP A 190 -7.89 9.38 -2.58
C ASP A 190 -8.38 9.90 -1.23
N VAL A 191 -7.67 10.86 -0.64
CA VAL A 191 -8.11 11.62 0.55
C VAL A 191 -9.43 12.35 0.29
N ILE A 192 -9.52 13.10 -0.81
CA ILE A 192 -10.71 13.88 -1.17
C ILE A 192 -11.92 12.97 -1.42
N ARG A 193 -11.73 11.89 -2.17
CA ARG A 193 -12.79 10.92 -2.48
C ARG A 193 -13.32 10.25 -1.20
N LEU A 194 -12.43 9.92 -0.28
CA LEU A 194 -12.77 9.32 1.00
C LEU A 194 -13.55 10.28 1.91
N GLN A 195 -13.12 11.54 2.03
CA GLN A 195 -13.84 12.56 2.79
C GLN A 195 -15.22 12.87 2.20
N SER A 196 -15.40 12.65 0.91
CA SER A 196 -16.68 12.82 0.19
C SER A 196 -17.53 11.55 0.17
N ASP A 197 -17.15 10.51 0.94
CA ASP A 197 -17.82 9.20 1.01
C ASP A 197 -18.01 8.51 -0.35
N GLN A 198 -17.11 8.77 -1.30
CA GLN A 198 -17.13 8.16 -2.63
C GLN A 198 -16.39 6.82 -2.68
N VAL A 199 -15.62 6.50 -1.63
CA VAL A 199 -14.76 5.31 -1.57
C VAL A 199 -14.78 4.76 -0.16
N HIS A 200 -14.93 3.43 -0.06
CA HIS A 200 -14.68 2.70 1.18
C HIS A 200 -13.30 2.07 1.14
N VAL A 201 -12.54 2.24 2.23
CA VAL A 201 -11.19 1.68 2.34
C VAL A 201 -11.23 0.36 3.08
N LEU A 202 -10.59 -0.63 2.47
CA LEU A 202 -10.34 -1.94 3.04
C LEU A 202 -8.88 -2.03 3.49
N ALA A 203 -8.65 -2.85 4.50
CA ALA A 203 -7.34 -3.16 5.03
C ALA A 203 -7.02 -4.63 4.70
N LEU A 204 -5.89 -4.86 4.04
CA LEU A 204 -5.35 -6.18 3.76
C LEU A 204 -4.10 -6.41 4.60
N GLU A 205 -4.10 -7.47 5.39
CA GLU A 205 -2.94 -7.83 6.21
C GLU A 205 -1.72 -8.17 5.34
N LEU A 206 -0.58 -7.50 5.60
CA LEU A 206 0.71 -7.82 4.97
C LEU A 206 1.66 -8.50 5.96
N GLY A 207 1.68 -8.02 7.20
CA GLY A 207 2.63 -8.41 8.24
C GLY A 207 2.02 -8.27 9.63
N ALA A 208 2.78 -8.70 10.64
CA ALA A 208 2.38 -8.62 12.05
C ALA A 208 1.98 -7.22 12.54
N SER A 209 2.49 -6.16 11.90
CA SER A 209 2.21 -4.76 12.25
C SER A 209 1.99 -3.85 11.04
N SER A 210 1.79 -4.41 9.84
CA SER A 210 1.63 -3.64 8.61
C SER A 210 0.47 -4.16 7.76
N MET A 211 -0.27 -3.25 7.14
CA MET A 211 -1.38 -3.58 6.25
C MET A 211 -1.45 -2.64 5.06
N LEU A 212 -1.91 -3.17 3.93
CA LEU A 212 -2.18 -2.41 2.73
C LEU A 212 -3.57 -1.78 2.83
N LEU A 213 -3.70 -0.53 2.40
CA LEU A 213 -4.99 0.14 2.26
C LEU A 213 -5.45 0.01 0.81
N LEU A 214 -6.66 -0.50 0.62
CA LEU A 214 -7.21 -0.86 -0.67
C LEU A 214 -8.57 -0.17 -0.90
N GLU A 215 -8.81 0.20 -2.15
CA GLU A 215 -10.12 0.53 -2.70
C GLU A 215 -10.59 -0.64 -3.55
N GLN A 216 -11.86 -1.03 -3.42
CA GLN A 216 -12.46 -2.01 -4.32
C GLN A 216 -12.89 -1.34 -5.62
N CYS A 217 -12.40 -1.84 -6.76
CA CYS A 217 -12.72 -1.33 -8.09
C CYS A 217 -13.74 -2.22 -8.82
N ASP A 218 -13.70 -3.53 -8.56
CA ASP A 218 -14.63 -4.52 -9.12
C ASP A 218 -14.75 -5.72 -8.15
N VAL A 219 -15.49 -6.76 -8.53
CA VAL A 219 -15.57 -8.03 -7.80
C VAL A 219 -14.17 -8.63 -7.66
N ASP A 220 -13.69 -8.70 -6.43
CA ASP A 220 -12.36 -9.18 -6.05
C ASP A 220 -11.15 -8.45 -6.69
N VAL A 221 -11.37 -7.32 -7.37
CA VAL A 221 -10.31 -6.45 -7.93
C VAL A 221 -10.17 -5.19 -7.10
N TYR A 222 -8.95 -4.92 -6.65
CA TYR A 222 -8.65 -3.84 -5.73
C TYR A 222 -7.47 -3.00 -6.23
N ARG A 223 -7.52 -1.71 -5.94
CA ARG A 223 -6.43 -0.77 -6.16
C ARG A 223 -5.83 -0.39 -4.81
N ARG A 224 -4.51 -0.32 -4.74
CA ARG A 224 -3.80 0.29 -3.61
C ARG A 224 -4.11 1.78 -3.52
N VAL A 225 -4.41 2.23 -2.30
CA VAL A 225 -4.56 3.65 -1.96
C VAL A 225 -3.60 4.11 -0.86
N GLY A 226 -2.94 3.19 -0.16
CA GLY A 226 -2.00 3.54 0.90
C GLY A 226 -1.53 2.34 1.72
N VAL A 227 -0.97 2.62 2.89
CA VAL A 227 -0.50 1.61 3.85
C VAL A 227 -0.70 2.12 5.28
N ALA A 228 -0.84 1.19 6.23
CA ALA A 228 -0.80 1.49 7.66
C ALA A 228 0.20 0.60 8.38
N TRP A 229 0.71 1.11 9.49
CA TRP A 229 1.80 0.51 10.27
C TRP A 229 1.52 0.60 11.76
N ASP A 230 2.37 -0.06 12.55
CA ASP A 230 2.17 -0.28 13.99
C ASP A 230 0.78 -0.84 14.32
N VAL A 231 0.23 -1.61 13.38
CA VAL A 231 -1.09 -2.23 13.47
C VAL A 231 -1.07 -3.23 14.61
N ARG A 232 -2.07 -3.15 15.49
CA ARG A 232 -2.23 -4.10 16.59
C ARG A 232 -2.54 -5.51 16.08
N GLN A 233 -2.01 -6.51 16.77
CA GLN A 233 -2.09 -7.93 16.34
C GLN A 233 -3.52 -8.47 16.25
N ASP A 234 -4.43 -7.96 17.08
CA ASP A 234 -5.83 -8.40 17.12
C ASP A 234 -6.70 -7.76 16.03
N TYR A 235 -6.16 -6.83 15.23
CA TYR A 235 -6.96 -6.08 14.26
C TYR A 235 -7.62 -6.97 13.20
N PHE A 236 -6.96 -8.05 12.79
CA PHE A 236 -7.50 -9.01 11.83
C PHE A 236 -8.06 -10.29 12.47
N ALA A 237 -8.24 -10.33 13.80
CA ALA A 237 -8.59 -11.56 14.52
C ALA A 237 -9.90 -12.22 14.03
N SER A 238 -10.88 -11.43 13.61
CA SER A 238 -12.17 -11.93 13.08
C SER A 238 -12.23 -11.97 11.55
N ALA A 239 -11.17 -11.56 10.85
CA ALA A 239 -11.15 -11.51 9.39
C ALA A 239 -10.75 -12.87 8.81
N GLN A 240 -11.51 -13.32 7.81
CA GLN A 240 -11.19 -14.54 7.07
C GLN A 240 -10.26 -14.24 5.90
N PRO A 241 -9.33 -15.14 5.56
CA PRO A 241 -8.54 -15.03 4.35
C PRO A 241 -9.43 -15.02 3.10
N ARG A 242 -9.15 -14.12 2.17
CA ARG A 242 -9.80 -14.05 0.86
C ARG A 242 -8.75 -13.95 -0.23
N THR A 243 -9.07 -14.51 -1.40
CA THR A 243 -8.28 -14.30 -2.61
C THR A 243 -8.76 -13.03 -3.29
N LEU A 244 -7.81 -12.21 -3.74
CA LEU A 244 -8.07 -10.95 -4.39
C LEU A 244 -6.98 -10.60 -5.41
N ILE A 245 -7.34 -9.78 -6.38
CA ILE A 245 -6.46 -9.24 -7.40
C ILE A 245 -6.15 -7.80 -7.02
N ILE A 246 -4.87 -7.45 -6.92
CA ILE A 246 -4.42 -6.07 -6.77
C ILE A 246 -3.91 -5.58 -8.11
N MET A 247 -4.54 -4.54 -8.64
CA MET A 247 -4.11 -3.82 -9.85
C MET A 247 -3.24 -2.63 -9.50
#